data_AF-A0A0F8WYB8-F1
#
_entry.id   AF-A0A0F8WYB8-F1
#
_cell.length_a   1.000
_cell.length_b   1.000
_cell.length_c   1.000
_cell.angle_alpha   90.00
_cell.angle_beta   90.00
_cell.angle_gamma   90.00
#
_symmetry.space_group_name_H-M   'P 1'
#
loop_
_entity.id
_entity.type
_entity.pdbx_description
1 polymer ?
#
loop_
_entity_poly.entity_id
_entity_poly.type
_entity_poly.pdbx_seq_one_letter_code
_entity_poly.pdbx_strand_id
1 'polypeptide(L)'
;MSEAVGSGSAFLGFNLDDIPEQEVVDTGEYLLSISADPKVEPTKDGTGQNIIFNLLIKQHRSGEEPTGDLRSVRHWVNLPKESDVESTKNFKLRMLKRFCDAFGITYGATGVQLEGTAGLQGWAILEKVTVD
;
A
#
# COMPACT_ATOMS: atom_id res chain seq x y z
N MET A 1 4.99 45.77 32.78
CA MET A 1 5.23 45.53 31.35
C MET A 1 5.69 44.10 31.24
N SER A 2 4.82 43.21 30.76
CA SER A 2 5.16 41.81 30.53
C SER A 2 4.84 41.56 29.06
N GLU A 3 5.88 41.34 28.28
CA GLU A 3 5.79 41.19 26.84
C GLU A 3 5.02 39.92 26.50
N ALA A 4 3.96 40.07 25.72
CA ALA A 4 3.27 38.96 25.11
C ALA A 4 4.21 38.33 24.08
N VAL A 5 4.76 37.17 24.44
CA VAL A 5 5.52 36.30 23.57
C VAL A 5 4.67 36.04 22.33
N GLY A 6 5.20 36.43 21.18
CA GLY A 6 4.49 36.35 19.89
C GLY A 6 3.93 34.96 19.66
N SER A 7 2.62 34.90 19.42
CA SER A 7 1.96 33.70 18.94
C SER A 7 2.45 33.43 17.52
N GLY A 8 3.60 32.77 17.39
CA GLY A 8 3.88 31.97 16.21
C GLY A 8 2.76 30.96 16.11
N SER A 9 1.81 31.20 15.20
CA SER A 9 0.72 30.27 14.93
C SER A 9 1.36 28.98 14.42
N ALA A 10 1.57 28.03 15.33
CA ALA A 10 1.93 26.68 14.98
C ALA A 10 0.78 26.12 14.13
N PHE A 11 1.02 26.00 12.83
CA PHE A 11 0.03 25.52 11.85
C PHE A 11 -0.37 24.05 12.11
N LEU A 12 0.50 23.30 12.81
CA LEU A 12 0.29 21.91 13.20
C LEU A 12 0.59 21.77 14.69
N GLY A 13 -0.41 21.34 15.47
CA GLY A 13 -0.30 21.05 16.90
C GLY A 13 0.32 19.68 17.20
N PHE A 14 1.18 19.18 16.33
CA PHE A 14 1.81 17.87 16.46
C PHE A 14 3.30 18.04 16.72
N ASN A 15 3.83 17.26 17.65
CA ASN A 15 5.26 17.16 17.85
C ASN A 15 5.85 16.27 16.74
N LEU A 16 6.68 16.86 15.89
CA LEU A 16 7.28 16.14 14.77
C LEU A 16 8.35 15.14 15.24
N ASP A 17 8.89 15.30 16.44
CA ASP A 17 9.88 14.38 17.03
C ASP A 17 9.26 13.03 17.43
N ASP A 18 7.92 12.96 17.56
CA ASP A 18 7.19 11.73 17.90
C ASP A 18 6.86 10.88 16.65
N ILE A 19 7.23 11.35 15.45
CA ILE A 19 6.99 10.63 14.20
C ILE A 19 8.16 9.69 13.95
N PRO A 20 7.97 8.35 14.02
CA PRO A 20 9.05 7.41 13.77
C PRO A 20 9.54 7.54 12.31
N GLU A 21 10.85 7.61 12.13
CA GLU A 21 11.47 7.53 10.81
C GLU A 21 11.21 6.14 10.22
N GLN A 22 10.77 6.09 8.95
CA GLN A 22 10.56 4.83 8.27
C GLN A 22 11.92 4.25 7.83
N GLU A 23 12.28 3.10 8.38
CA GLU A 23 13.51 2.41 8.02
C GLU A 23 13.46 1.85 6.58
N VAL A 24 14.64 1.71 5.98
CA VAL A 24 14.79 1.02 4.69
C VAL A 24 14.56 -0.47 4.94
N VAL A 25 13.69 -1.07 4.13
CA VAL A 25 13.40 -2.50 4.20
C VAL A 25 14.31 -3.21 3.20
N ASP A 26 15.00 -4.25 3.66
CA ASP A 26 15.85 -5.07 2.80
C ASP A 26 15.03 -5.90 1.81
N THR A 27 15.72 -6.41 0.78
CA THR A 27 15.12 -7.37 -0.15
C THR A 27 14.84 -8.69 0.59
N GLY A 28 13.62 -9.21 0.49
CA GLY A 28 13.25 -10.43 1.21
C GLY A 28 11.77 -10.77 1.13
N GLU A 29 11.39 -11.84 1.81
CA GLU A 29 9.99 -12.28 1.88
C GLU A 29 9.36 -11.79 3.19
N TYR A 30 8.25 -11.07 3.07
CA TYR A 30 7.60 -10.40 4.18
C TYR A 30 6.12 -10.77 4.25
N LEU A 31 5.62 -10.86 5.48
CA LEU A 31 4.20 -10.86 5.76
C LEU A 31 3.69 -9.43 5.69
N LEU A 32 2.72 -9.20 4.81
CA LEU A 32 2.05 -7.91 4.66
C LEU A 32 0.60 -8.03 5.16
N SER A 33 0.07 -6.97 5.76
CA SER A 33 -1.37 -6.85 6.03
C SER A 33 -1.96 -5.66 5.31
N ILE A 34 -3.19 -5.78 4.80
CA ILE A 34 -3.95 -4.65 4.27
C ILE A 34 -4.38 -3.78 5.45
N SER A 35 -3.89 -2.54 5.51
CA SER A 35 -4.12 -1.66 6.68
C SER A 35 -5.48 -0.97 6.67
N ALA A 36 -6.07 -0.78 5.48
CA ALA A 36 -7.39 -0.20 5.30
C ALA A 36 -7.99 -0.72 3.98
N ASP A 37 -9.32 -0.71 3.90
CA ASP A 37 -10.02 -1.14 2.69
C ASP A 37 -9.51 -0.37 1.44
N PRO A 38 -9.19 -1.08 0.34
CA PRO A 38 -8.60 -0.49 -0.85
C PRO A 38 -9.52 0.54 -1.49
N LYS A 39 -8.92 1.57 -2.08
CA LYS A 39 -9.64 2.62 -2.82
C LYS A 39 -9.47 2.43 -4.31
N VAL A 40 -10.53 2.74 -5.06
CA VAL A 40 -10.45 2.88 -6.51
C VAL A 40 -10.30 4.36 -6.84
N GLU A 41 -9.21 4.71 -7.52
CA GLU A 41 -8.93 6.09 -7.94
C GLU A 41 -8.62 6.15 -9.44
N PRO A 42 -9.00 7.23 -10.13
CA PRO A 42 -8.60 7.41 -11.53
C PRO A 42 -7.07 7.51 -11.67
N THR A 43 -6.54 7.05 -12.80
CA THR A 43 -5.14 7.30 -13.15
C THR A 43 -4.90 8.80 -13.31
N LYS A 44 -3.65 9.26 -13.11
CA LYS A 44 -3.29 10.69 -13.24
C LYS A 44 -3.68 11.31 -14.59
N ASP A 45 -3.63 10.50 -15.65
CA ASP A 45 -4.00 10.89 -17.01
C ASP A 45 -5.53 10.84 -17.26
N GLY A 46 -6.33 10.41 -16.27
CA GLY A 46 -7.79 10.28 -16.36
C GLY A 46 -8.30 9.16 -17.26
N THR A 47 -7.42 8.36 -17.86
CA THR A 47 -7.78 7.38 -18.91
C THR A 47 -8.05 5.97 -18.37
N GLY A 48 -7.95 5.76 -17.06
CA GLY A 48 -8.21 4.47 -16.42
C GLY A 48 -8.37 4.60 -14.92
N GLN A 49 -8.32 3.45 -14.25
CA GLN A 49 -8.51 3.34 -12.81
C GLN A 49 -7.42 2.48 -12.18
N ASN A 50 -7.11 2.76 -10.92
CA ASN A 50 -6.19 2.03 -10.08
C ASN A 50 -6.91 1.57 -8.82
N ILE A 51 -6.62 0.35 -8.38
CA ILE A 51 -6.89 -0.07 -7.01
C ILE A 51 -5.66 0.26 -6.18
N ILE A 52 -5.86 0.99 -5.08
CA ILE A 52 -4.81 1.41 -4.17
C ILE A 52 -4.91 0.60 -2.89
N PHE A 53 -3.92 -0.25 -2.66
CA PHE A 53 -3.77 -1.02 -1.44
C PHE A 53 -2.78 -0.29 -0.52
N ASN A 54 -3.20 -0.03 0.72
CA ASN A 54 -2.27 0.37 1.78
C ASN A 54 -1.87 -0.90 2.53
N LEU A 55 -0.60 -1.23 2.49
CA LEU A 55 -0.02 -2.45 3.05
C LEU A 55 0.87 -2.08 4.22
N LEU A 56 0.86 -2.91 5.25
CA LEU A 56 1.72 -2.77 6.42
C LEU A 56 2.62 -3.98 6.49
N ILE A 57 3.92 -3.74 6.57
CA ILE A 57 4.92 -4.80 6.69
C ILE A 57 4.92 -5.27 8.14
N LYS A 58 4.58 -6.54 8.37
CA LYS A 58 4.42 -7.13 9.69
C LYS A 58 5.65 -7.90 10.15
N GLN A 59 6.22 -8.73 9.28
CA GLN A 59 7.29 -9.65 9.67
C GLN A 59 8.15 -10.05 8.48
N HIS A 60 9.46 -10.23 8.68
CA HIS A 60 10.36 -10.85 7.71
C HIS A 60 10.47 -12.37 7.94
N ARG A 61 10.44 -13.17 6.87
CA ARG A 61 10.44 -14.64 6.97
C ARG A 61 11.72 -15.24 7.57
N SER A 62 12.85 -14.52 7.57
CA SER A 62 14.13 -15.04 8.07
C SER A 62 14.20 -15.30 9.58
N GLY A 63 13.10 -15.12 10.31
CA GLY A 63 12.98 -15.57 11.71
C GLY A 63 13.31 -14.51 12.75
N GLU A 64 13.34 -13.23 12.37
CA GLU A 64 13.34 -12.14 13.35
C GLU A 64 11.92 -11.98 13.92
N GLU A 65 11.82 -11.86 15.24
CA GLU A 65 10.55 -11.52 15.87
C GLU A 65 10.06 -10.16 15.32
N PRO A 66 8.77 -10.02 15.01
CA PRO A 66 8.23 -8.74 14.58
C PRO A 66 8.40 -7.73 15.72
N THR A 67 9.33 -6.78 15.55
CA THR A 67 9.59 -5.69 16.51
C THR A 67 8.48 -4.63 16.51
N GLY A 68 7.44 -4.83 15.71
CA GLY A 68 6.32 -3.92 15.53
C GLY A 68 5.94 -3.83 14.05
N ASP A 69 5.04 -2.91 13.73
CA ASP A 69 4.74 -2.56 12.35
C ASP A 69 5.95 -1.85 11.74
N LEU A 70 6.66 -2.50 10.81
CA LEU A 70 7.93 -1.99 10.29
C LEU A 70 7.72 -0.75 9.43
N ARG A 71 6.80 -0.82 8.46
CA ARG A 71 6.58 0.25 7.49
C ARG A 71 5.26 0.10 6.75
N SER A 72 4.64 1.24 6.43
CA SER A 72 3.50 1.30 5.52
C SER A 72 3.98 1.50 4.08
N VAL A 73 3.45 0.70 3.17
CA VAL A 73 3.74 0.74 1.73
C VAL A 73 2.42 0.89 0.97
N ARG A 74 2.44 1.70 -0.07
CA ARG A 74 1.30 1.83 -0.98
C ARG A 74 1.58 1.02 -2.24
N HIS A 75 0.66 0.14 -2.60
CA HIS A 75 0.72 -0.65 -3.83
C HIS A 75 -0.44 -0.27 -4.76
N TRP A 76 -0.13 -0.08 -6.03
CA TRP A 76 -1.11 0.27 -7.06
C TRP A 76 -1.28 -0.89 -8.04
N VAL A 77 -2.52 -1.32 -8.22
CA VAL A 77 -2.90 -2.26 -9.28
C VAL A 77 -3.65 -1.49 -10.36
N ASN A 78 -3.03 -1.35 -11.53
CA ASN A 78 -3.66 -0.69 -12.68
C ASN A 78 -4.73 -1.60 -13.30
N LEU A 79 -5.95 -1.09 -13.45
CA LEU A 79 -7.03 -1.80 -14.12
C LEU A 79 -6.88 -1.73 -15.65
N PRO A 80 -7.40 -2.73 -16.38
CA PRO A 80 -7.42 -2.69 -17.84
C PRO A 80 -8.27 -1.51 -18.33
N LYS A 81 -7.74 -0.79 -19.33
CA LYS A 81 -8.43 0.29 -20.05
C LYS A 81 -9.07 -0.27 -21.30
N GLU A 82 -10.12 0.36 -21.83
CA GLU A 82 -10.73 -0.06 -23.09
C GLU A 82 -9.75 -0.04 -24.27
N SER A 83 -8.87 0.97 -24.28
CA SER A 83 -7.83 1.16 -25.30
C SER A 83 -6.64 0.21 -25.17
N ASP A 84 -6.52 -0.55 -24.08
CA ASP A 84 -5.43 -1.52 -23.93
C ASP A 84 -5.60 -2.66 -24.97
N VAL A 85 -4.48 -3.06 -25.57
CA VAL A 85 -4.41 -4.29 -26.36
C VAL A 85 -4.69 -5.50 -25.47
N GLU A 86 -5.23 -6.57 -26.06
CA GLU A 86 -5.71 -7.74 -25.32
C GLU A 86 -4.63 -8.40 -24.44
N SER A 87 -3.38 -8.45 -24.91
CA SER A 87 -2.25 -8.96 -24.14
C SER A 87 -2.01 -8.17 -22.85
N THR A 88 -2.08 -6.83 -22.92
CA THR A 88 -1.95 -5.93 -21.77
C THR A 88 -3.12 -6.08 -20.80
N LYS A 89 -4.36 -6.17 -21.31
CA LYS A 89 -5.55 -6.43 -20.49
C LYS A 89 -5.39 -7.72 -19.70
N ASN A 90 -5.02 -8.81 -20.39
CA ASN A 90 -4.84 -10.12 -19.79
C ASN A 90 -3.66 -10.16 -18.81
N PHE A 91 -2.62 -9.35 -19.01
CA PHE A 91 -1.52 -9.23 -18.06
C PHE A 91 -1.98 -8.53 -16.77
N LYS A 92 -2.65 -7.37 -16.88
CA LYS A 92 -3.17 -6.62 -15.73
C LYS A 92 -4.15 -7.46 -14.90
N LEU A 93 -5.08 -8.14 -15.56
CA LEU A 93 -6.03 -9.04 -14.90
C LEU A 93 -5.34 -10.23 -14.20
N ARG A 94 -4.28 -10.79 -14.80
CA ARG A 94 -3.48 -11.84 -14.14
C ARG A 94 -2.75 -11.32 -12.90
N MET A 95 -2.23 -10.09 -12.95
CA MET A 95 -1.59 -9.47 -11.78
C MET A 95 -2.60 -9.23 -10.65
N LEU A 96 -3.77 -8.68 -10.96
CA LEU A 96 -4.85 -8.50 -9.99
C LEU A 96 -5.28 -9.84 -9.39
N LYS A 97 -5.48 -10.86 -10.22
CA LYS A 97 -5.83 -12.21 -9.77
C LYS A 97 -4.80 -12.77 -8.78
N ARG A 98 -3.51 -12.71 -9.13
CA ARG A 98 -2.41 -13.18 -8.27
C ARG A 98 -2.37 -12.43 -6.95
N PHE A 99 -2.61 -11.12 -6.97
CA PHE A 99 -2.69 -10.32 -5.76
C PHE A 99 -3.85 -10.78 -4.88
N CYS A 100 -5.05 -10.93 -5.45
CA CYS A 100 -6.20 -11.41 -4.70
C CYS A 100 -5.97 -12.80 -4.11
N ASP A 101 -5.39 -13.73 -4.90
CA ASP A 101 -5.04 -15.08 -4.43
C ASP A 101 -4.05 -15.02 -3.26
N ALA A 102 -3.04 -14.15 -3.31
CA ALA A 102 -2.01 -14.03 -2.27
C ALA A 102 -2.54 -13.50 -0.93
N PHE A 103 -3.56 -12.63 -0.97
CA PHE A 103 -4.17 -12.02 0.23
C PHE A 103 -5.51 -12.66 0.62
N GLY A 104 -5.98 -13.68 -0.10
CA GLY A 104 -7.29 -14.30 0.15
C GLY A 104 -8.49 -13.39 -0.16
N ILE A 105 -8.32 -12.42 -1.05
CA ILE A 105 -9.41 -11.51 -1.46
C ILE A 105 -10.35 -12.25 -2.41
N THR A 106 -11.65 -12.19 -2.15
CA THR A 106 -12.66 -12.84 -2.98
C THR A 106 -12.88 -12.07 -4.28
N TYR A 107 -12.93 -12.79 -5.41
CA TYR A 107 -13.26 -12.26 -6.72
C TYR A 107 -14.05 -13.28 -7.54
N GLY A 108 -14.78 -12.79 -8.54
CA GLY A 108 -15.62 -13.63 -9.40
C GLY A 108 -16.16 -12.87 -10.61
N ALA A 109 -17.22 -13.41 -11.22
CA ALA A 109 -17.84 -12.82 -12.41
C ALA A 109 -18.38 -11.40 -12.17
N THR A 110 -18.70 -11.05 -10.93
CA THR A 110 -19.22 -9.74 -10.52
C THR A 110 -18.13 -8.72 -10.17
N GLY A 111 -16.85 -9.13 -10.16
CA GLY A 111 -15.72 -8.26 -9.83
C GLY A 111 -14.91 -8.73 -8.62
N VAL A 112 -14.25 -7.78 -7.95
CA VAL A 112 -13.42 -8.01 -6.76
C VAL A 112 -14.08 -7.38 -5.55
N GLN A 113 -14.19 -8.11 -4.44
CA GLN A 113 -14.74 -7.60 -3.19
C GLN A 113 -13.65 -6.88 -2.41
N LEU A 114 -13.72 -5.55 -2.34
CA LEU A 114 -12.72 -4.72 -1.65
C LEU A 114 -13.11 -4.37 -0.21
N GLU A 115 -14.39 -4.30 0.11
CA GLU A 115 -14.85 -4.02 1.48
C GLU A 115 -14.58 -5.22 2.40
N GLY A 116 -14.14 -4.94 3.63
CA GLY A 116 -13.81 -5.97 4.61
C GLY A 116 -12.52 -6.73 4.30
N THR A 117 -11.65 -6.16 3.48
CA THR A 117 -10.32 -6.72 3.19
C THR A 117 -9.24 -6.17 4.12
N ALA A 118 -9.52 -5.09 4.86
CA ALA A 118 -8.68 -4.62 5.95
C ALA A 118 -8.37 -5.75 6.95
N GLY A 119 -7.09 -5.91 7.28
CA GLY A 119 -6.58 -6.96 8.14
C GLY A 119 -6.20 -8.26 7.42
N LEU A 120 -6.61 -8.47 6.17
CA LEU A 120 -6.15 -9.63 5.39
C LEU A 120 -4.64 -9.60 5.21
N GLN A 121 -4.03 -10.78 5.23
CA GLN A 121 -2.59 -10.94 5.20
C GLN A 121 -2.15 -11.79 4.02
N GLY A 122 -0.98 -11.46 3.47
CA GLY A 122 -0.38 -12.17 2.37
C GLY A 122 1.13 -12.07 2.45
N TRP A 123 1.81 -13.13 2.00
CA TRP A 123 3.26 -13.13 1.85
C TRP A 123 3.64 -12.51 0.51
N ALA A 124 4.62 -11.62 0.52
CA ALA A 124 5.15 -10.99 -0.68
C ALA A 124 6.66 -10.85 -0.60
N ILE A 125 7.30 -10.91 -1.77
CA ILE A 125 8.72 -10.57 -1.90
C ILE A 125 8.81 -9.07 -2.12
N LEU A 126 9.55 -8.39 -1.25
CA LEU A 126 9.91 -6.99 -1.43
C LEU A 126 11.32 -6.94 -2.00
N GLU A 127 11.51 -6.10 -3.02
CA GLU A 127 12.82 -5.85 -3.62
C GLU A 127 13.22 -4.41 -3.35
N LYS A 128 14.46 -4.23 -2.91
CA LYS A 128 15.06 -2.91 -2.75
C LYS A 128 15.19 -2.25 -4.12
N VAL A 129 14.44 -1.17 -4.34
CA VAL A 129 14.57 -0.35 -5.54
C VAL A 129 15.87 0.43 -5.42
N THR A 130 16.86 0.09 -6.25
CA THR A 130 18.03 0.95 -6.49
C THR A 130 17.56 2.08 -7.41
N VAL A 131 17.57 3.31 -6.89
CA VAL A 131 17.37 4.50 -7.71
C VAL A 131 18.76 4.95 -8.12
N ASP A 132 19.13 4.64 -9.36
CA ASP A 132 20.35 5.16 -10.01
C ASP A 132 20.23 6.66 -10.30
#